data_AF-A0A9P7J832-F1
#
_entry.id   AF-A0A9P7J832-F1
#
_cell.length_a   1.000
_cell.length_b   1.000
_cell.length_c   1.000
_cell.angle_alpha   90.00
_cell.angle_beta   90.00
_cell.angle_gamma   90.00
#
_symmetry.space_group_name_H-M   'P 1'
#
loop_
_entity.id
_entity.type
_entity.pdbx_description
1 polymer ?
#
loop_
_entity_poly.entity_id
_entity_poly.type
_entity_poly.pdbx_seq_one_letter_code
_entity_poly.pdbx_strand_id
1 'polypeptide(L)'
;MIKYRFRHIPSYGNGVICKFVNNTLEMKKLAAWDFEDILQCAMPVFEGLFPEDHDKIVQSLLYRFAQWHALAKLRIHSKTTLSVLDSTFMRLTHQLRHFRDFTCAVFTTVELPKEKAVHERKAAHQGLDSNNRDPLSGSRKVKKFNMNTYKYHAMGDYL
;
A
#
# COMPACT_ATOMS: atom_id res chain seq x y z
N MET A 1 -1.37 4.56 15.92
CA MET A 1 -0.02 5.15 15.73
C MET A 1 0.15 5.84 14.39
N ILE A 2 0.02 5.16 13.24
CA ILE A 2 0.24 5.74 11.90
C ILE A 2 -0.60 7.00 11.62
N LYS A 3 -1.91 7.00 11.95
CA LYS A 3 -2.77 8.18 11.84
C LYS A 3 -2.21 9.41 12.57
N TYR A 4 -1.65 9.20 13.76
CA TYR A 4 -1.07 10.29 14.53
C TYR A 4 0.20 10.80 13.84
N ARG A 5 1.08 9.91 13.38
CA ARG A 5 2.30 10.30 12.65
C ARG A 5 2.01 11.13 11.40
N PHE A 6 1.04 10.72 10.56
CA PHE A 6 0.62 11.55 9.41
C PHE A 6 0.14 12.94 9.80
N ARG A 7 -0.58 13.08 10.92
CA ARG A 7 -1.06 14.38 11.42
C ARG A 7 0.04 15.30 11.92
N HIS A 8 1.20 14.76 12.28
CA HIS A 8 2.36 15.52 12.75
C HIS A 8 3.24 16.01 11.59
N ILE A 9 2.96 15.60 10.36
CA ILE A 9 3.69 16.11 9.20
C ILE A 9 3.31 17.58 8.99
N PRO A 10 4.28 18.51 9.06
CA PRO A 10 4.02 19.91 8.79
C PRO A 10 3.72 20.13 7.31
N SER A 11 3.00 21.19 6.99
CA SER A 11 2.82 21.60 5.60
C SER A 11 4.16 22.02 4.99
N TYR A 12 4.43 21.61 3.75
CA TYR A 12 5.67 21.92 3.04
C TYR A 12 5.39 22.49 1.64
N GLY A 13 6.37 23.19 1.06
CA GLY A 13 6.34 23.64 -0.33
C GLY A 13 5.25 24.67 -0.64
N ASN A 14 4.99 25.64 0.26
CA ASN A 14 3.95 26.66 0.09
C ASN A 14 2.53 26.09 -0.14
N GLY A 15 2.19 25.01 0.58
CA GLY A 15 0.88 24.36 0.48
C GLY A 15 0.80 23.21 -0.53
N VAL A 16 1.93 22.81 -1.12
CA VAL A 16 2.00 21.61 -1.96
C VAL A 16 1.80 20.33 -1.14
N ILE A 17 2.25 20.27 0.11
CA ILE A 17 1.84 19.19 1.01
C ILE A 17 0.94 19.80 2.07
N CYS A 18 -0.34 19.43 2.02
CA CYS A 18 -1.33 19.88 2.99
C CYS A 18 -1.34 19.01 4.25
N LYS A 19 -1.90 19.56 5.34
CA LYS A 19 -2.05 18.81 6.59
C LYS A 19 -2.99 17.62 6.41
N PHE A 20 -2.57 16.43 6.80
CA PHE A 20 -3.41 15.23 6.78
C PHE A 20 -4.49 15.27 7.88
N VAL A 21 -5.65 15.84 7.59
CA VAL A 21 -6.73 16.05 8.59
C VAL A 21 -7.53 14.77 8.83
N ASN A 22 -7.82 14.04 7.75
CA ASN A 22 -8.60 12.81 7.75
C ASN A 22 -7.77 11.59 8.18
N ASN A 23 -8.45 10.50 8.50
CA ASN A 23 -7.78 9.25 8.81
C ASN A 23 -7.18 8.64 7.54
N THR A 24 -5.89 8.91 7.28
CA THR A 24 -5.15 8.41 6.11
C THR A 24 -5.28 6.89 5.94
N LEU A 25 -5.35 6.14 7.05
CA LEU A 25 -5.48 4.69 7.03
C LEU A 25 -6.82 4.18 6.50
N GLU A 26 -7.88 4.98 6.55
CA GLU A 26 -9.19 4.58 6.02
C GLU A 26 -9.25 4.67 4.49
N MET A 27 -8.34 5.44 3.89
CA MET A 27 -8.25 5.70 2.45
C MET A 27 -9.61 6.07 1.84
N LYS A 28 -10.39 6.88 2.56
CA LYS A 28 -11.77 7.26 2.21
C LYS A 28 -11.81 8.71 1.74
N LYS A 29 -12.56 8.98 0.65
CA LYS A 29 -12.71 10.32 0.05
C LYS A 29 -11.35 10.95 -0.29
N LEU A 30 -10.42 10.15 -0.81
CA LEU A 30 -9.13 10.63 -1.29
C LEU A 30 -9.25 11.03 -2.77
N ALA A 31 -8.76 12.20 -3.11
CA ALA A 31 -8.47 12.61 -4.47
C ALA A 31 -7.16 11.97 -4.95
N ALA A 32 -6.90 12.01 -6.25
CA ALA A 32 -5.66 11.49 -6.84
C ALA A 32 -4.41 12.09 -6.19
N TRP A 33 -4.43 13.39 -5.90
CA TRP A 33 -3.31 14.09 -5.27
C TRP A 33 -3.04 13.63 -3.84
N ASP A 34 -4.07 13.28 -3.06
CA ASP A 34 -3.88 12.77 -1.70
C ASP A 34 -3.04 11.48 -1.70
N PHE A 35 -3.20 10.61 -2.69
CA PHE A 35 -2.40 9.38 -2.79
C PHE A 35 -0.92 9.66 -3.02
N GLU A 36 -0.62 10.68 -3.82
CA GLU A 36 0.75 11.11 -4.09
C GLU A 36 1.39 11.69 -2.83
N ASP A 37 0.70 12.60 -2.14
CA ASP A 37 1.19 13.21 -0.91
C ASP A 37 1.42 12.16 0.18
N ILE A 38 0.52 11.18 0.30
CA ILE A 38 0.68 10.04 1.22
C ILE A 38 1.96 9.26 0.88
N LEU A 39 2.22 8.98 -0.40
CA LEU A 39 3.41 8.23 -0.82
C LEU A 39 4.70 9.02 -0.54
N GLN A 40 4.72 10.31 -0.85
CA GLN A 40 5.86 11.20 -0.59
C GLN A 40 6.17 11.30 0.91
N CYS A 41 5.13 11.28 1.74
CA CYS A 41 5.24 11.40 3.20
C CYS A 41 5.34 10.05 3.92
N ALA A 42 5.30 8.92 3.23
CA ALA A 42 5.22 7.61 3.87
C ALA A 42 6.51 7.25 4.63
N MET A 43 7.69 7.50 4.05
CA MET A 43 8.97 7.09 4.66
C MET A 43 9.12 7.50 6.14
N PRO A 44 9.04 8.80 6.52
CA PRO A 44 9.17 9.22 7.91
C PRO A 44 8.02 8.72 8.80
N VAL A 45 6.85 8.44 8.24
CA VAL A 45 5.72 7.89 9.01
C VAL A 45 5.95 6.45 9.42
N PHE A 46 6.54 5.66 8.54
CA PHE A 46 6.79 4.24 8.75
C PHE A 46 8.13 3.97 9.43
N GLU A 47 8.98 4.98 9.63
CA GLU A 47 10.32 4.82 10.23
C GLU A 47 10.24 4.36 11.69
N GLY A 48 11.00 3.32 12.02
CA GLY A 48 11.03 2.73 13.36
C GLY A 48 9.67 2.15 13.80
N LEU A 49 8.81 1.78 12.85
CA LEU A 49 7.53 1.12 13.14
C LEU A 49 7.72 -0.40 13.33
N PHE A 50 8.71 -0.96 12.65
CA PHE A 50 8.97 -2.40 12.63
C PHE A 50 10.29 -2.74 13.33
N PRO A 51 10.53 -4.01 13.69
CA PRO A 51 11.84 -4.49 14.07
C PRO A 51 12.87 -4.18 12.98
N GLU A 52 14.13 -3.96 13.37
CA GLU A 52 15.17 -3.39 12.51
C GLU A 52 15.32 -4.10 11.15
N ASP A 53 15.26 -5.43 11.14
CA ASP A 53 15.39 -6.23 9.92
C ASP A 53 14.26 -5.98 8.91
N HIS A 54 13.05 -5.71 9.40
CA HIS A 54 11.88 -5.45 8.57
C HIS A 54 11.70 -3.97 8.25
N ASP A 55 12.10 -3.07 9.15
CA ASP A 55 11.98 -1.63 8.96
C ASP A 55 12.80 -1.18 7.74
N LYS A 56 14.04 -1.68 7.62
CA LYS A 56 14.92 -1.43 6.46
C LYS A 56 14.26 -1.86 5.14
N ILE A 57 13.60 -3.03 5.12
CA ILE A 57 12.91 -3.54 3.93
C ILE A 57 11.73 -2.64 3.57
N VAL A 58 10.91 -2.26 4.57
CA VAL A 58 9.76 -1.37 4.36
C VAL A 58 10.20 0.01 3.87
N GLN A 59 11.22 0.60 4.50
CA GLN A 59 11.77 1.89 4.08
C GLN A 59 12.33 1.85 2.66
N SER A 60 13.09 0.81 2.33
CA SER A 60 13.63 0.62 0.98
C SER A 60 12.52 0.45 -0.06
N LEU A 61 11.44 -0.25 0.30
CA LEU A 61 10.28 -0.44 -0.57
C LEU A 61 9.52 0.88 -0.80
N LEU A 62 9.26 1.66 0.26
CA LEU A 62 8.60 2.97 0.18
C LEU A 62 9.40 3.94 -0.69
N TYR A 63 10.71 4.00 -0.48
CA TYR A 63 11.62 4.80 -1.32
C TYR A 63 11.50 4.42 -2.80
N ARG A 64 11.44 3.12 -3.11
CA ARG A 64 11.38 2.63 -4.50
C ARG A 64 10.04 2.88 -5.16
N PHE A 65 8.94 2.81 -4.41
CA PHE A 65 7.64 3.25 -4.90
C PHE A 65 7.64 4.75 -5.21
N ALA A 66 8.20 5.59 -4.32
CA ALA A 66 8.31 7.02 -4.55
C ALA A 66 9.20 7.34 -5.77
N GLN A 67 10.33 6.64 -5.91
CA GLN A 67 11.24 6.77 -7.06
C GLN A 67 10.56 6.39 -8.37
N TRP A 68 9.91 5.22 -8.42
CA TRP A 68 9.18 4.77 -9.60
C TRP A 68 8.07 5.74 -9.97
N HIS A 69 7.27 6.19 -9.00
CA HIS A 69 6.20 7.15 -9.22
C HIS A 69 6.73 8.51 -9.74
N ALA A 70 7.84 9.00 -9.21
CA ALA A 70 8.47 10.24 -9.68
C ALA A 70 8.92 10.14 -11.14
N LEU A 71 9.50 9.01 -11.54
CA LEU A 71 9.91 8.75 -12.93
C LEU A 71 8.70 8.58 -13.87
N ALA A 72 7.68 7.87 -13.41
CA ALA A 72 6.44 7.64 -14.15
C ALA A 72 5.67 8.94 -14.39
N LYS A 73 5.75 9.90 -13.46
CA LYS A 73 5.07 11.20 -13.53
C LYS A 73 5.81 12.26 -14.36
N LEU A 74 7.00 11.97 -14.88
CA LEU A 74 7.73 12.92 -15.71
C LEU A 74 6.87 13.36 -16.91
N ARG A 75 6.79 14.67 -17.17
CA ARG A 75 6.00 15.20 -18.29
C ARG A 75 6.62 14.95 -19.66
N ILE A 76 7.92 14.65 -19.69
CA ILE A 76 8.69 14.39 -20.90
C ILE A 76 9.45 13.09 -20.69
N HIS A 77 9.16 12.09 -21.53
CA HIS A 77 9.87 10.83 -21.54
C HIS A 77 10.84 10.79 -22.72
N SER A 78 12.11 10.51 -22.42
CA SER A 78 13.13 10.14 -23.40
C SER A 78 13.39 8.62 -23.31
N LYS A 79 14.08 8.07 -24.32
CA LYS A 79 14.55 6.68 -24.28
C LYS A 79 15.35 6.36 -23.01
N THR A 80 16.14 7.33 -22.52
CA THR A 80 16.92 7.17 -21.29
C THR A 80 16.03 7.13 -20.05
N THR A 81 15.05 8.03 -19.91
CA THR A 81 14.14 8.00 -18.76
C THR A 81 13.25 6.77 -18.74
N LEU A 82 12.82 6.27 -19.91
CA LEU A 82 12.05 5.03 -20.02
C LEU A 82 12.89 3.83 -19.57
N SER A 83 14.13 3.72 -20.03
CA SER A 83 15.05 2.66 -19.57
C SER A 83 15.29 2.72 -18.06
N VAL A 84 15.41 3.93 -17.49
CA VAL A 84 15.53 4.11 -16.04
C VAL A 84 14.24 3.70 -15.31
N LEU A 85 13.06 4.04 -15.86
CA LEU A 85 11.77 3.62 -15.31
C LEU A 85 11.65 2.09 -15.27
N ASP A 86 11.95 1.41 -16.38
CA ASP A 86 11.92 -0.06 -16.48
C ASP A 86 12.87 -0.72 -15.49
N SER A 87 14.12 -0.24 -15.44
CA SER A 87 15.11 -0.77 -14.49
C SER A 87 14.68 -0.56 -13.03
N THR A 88 14.02 0.57 -12.74
CA THR A 88 13.49 0.88 -11.41
C THR A 88 12.30 0.00 -11.08
N PHE A 89 11.42 -0.27 -12.05
CA PHE A 89 10.30 -1.19 -11.90
C PHE A 89 10.77 -2.62 -11.63
N MET A 90 11.78 -3.11 -12.36
CA MET A 90 12.38 -4.44 -12.10
C MET A 90 12.92 -4.55 -10.67
N ARG A 91 13.64 -3.53 -10.20
CA ARG A 91 14.13 -3.46 -8.81
C ARG A 91 12.99 -3.44 -7.79
N LEU A 92 11.96 -2.64 -8.05
CA LEU A 92 10.76 -2.56 -7.21
C LEU A 92 10.07 -3.93 -7.09
N THR A 93 9.87 -4.64 -8.20
CA THR A 93 9.22 -5.97 -8.17
C THR A 93 10.06 -7.00 -7.41
N HIS A 94 11.39 -6.94 -7.52
CA HIS A 94 12.29 -7.80 -6.73
C HIS A 94 12.15 -7.52 -5.23
N GLN A 95 12.10 -6.25 -4.85
CA GLN A 95 11.91 -5.86 -3.44
C GLN A 95 10.51 -6.21 -2.92
N LEU A 96 9.48 -6.14 -3.76
CA LEU A 96 8.13 -6.61 -3.41
C LEU A 96 8.09 -8.11 -3.13
N ARG A 97 8.78 -8.91 -3.97
CA ARG A 97 8.93 -10.36 -3.73
C ARG A 97 9.66 -10.62 -2.42
N HIS A 98 10.79 -9.93 -2.19
CA HIS A 98 11.53 -10.06 -0.95
C HIS A 98 10.71 -9.66 0.29
N PHE A 99 9.96 -8.56 0.24
CA PHE A 99 9.05 -8.14 1.30
C PHE A 99 7.97 -9.20 1.58
N ARG A 100 7.38 -9.78 0.53
CA ARG A 100 6.41 -10.87 0.67
C ARG A 100 7.01 -12.10 1.36
N ASP A 101 8.18 -12.53 0.91
CA ASP A 101 8.78 -13.80 1.32
C ASP A 101 9.42 -13.71 2.71
N PHE A 102 9.98 -12.54 3.07
CA PHE A 102 10.64 -12.34 4.36
C PHE A 102 9.71 -11.67 5.39
N THR A 103 9.18 -10.50 5.08
CA THR A 103 8.40 -9.72 6.06
C THR A 103 6.98 -10.27 6.21
N CYS A 104 6.23 -10.50 5.13
CA CYS A 104 4.86 -11.02 5.25
C CYS A 104 4.79 -12.47 5.75
N ALA A 105 5.90 -13.23 5.70
CA ALA A 105 5.95 -14.56 6.30
C ALA A 105 5.97 -14.51 7.84
N VAL A 106 6.59 -13.47 8.42
CA VAL A 106 6.68 -13.28 9.88
C VAL A 106 5.40 -12.66 10.44
N PHE A 107 4.81 -11.69 9.74
CA PHE A 107 3.63 -10.97 10.22
C PHE A 107 2.34 -11.61 9.70
N THR A 108 1.58 -12.23 10.61
CA THR A 108 0.23 -12.71 10.28
C THR A 108 -0.75 -11.55 10.27
N THR A 109 -1.16 -11.13 9.06
CA THR A 109 -2.18 -10.10 8.88
C THR A 109 -3.57 -10.70 8.77
N VAL A 110 -4.56 -10.05 9.39
CA VAL A 110 -5.98 -10.41 9.32
C VAL A 110 -6.77 -9.30 8.66
N GLU A 111 -7.93 -9.65 8.12
CA GLU A 111 -8.86 -8.68 7.54
C GLU A 111 -9.15 -7.52 8.51
N LEU A 112 -9.24 -6.31 7.96
CA LEU A 112 -9.71 -5.18 8.75
C LEU A 112 -11.20 -5.40 9.10
N PRO A 113 -11.69 -4.86 10.24
CA PRO A 113 -13.10 -4.98 10.63
C PRO A 113 -14.08 -4.56 9.52
N LYS A 114 -13.68 -3.57 8.70
CA LYS A 114 -14.44 -3.11 7.55
C LYS A 114 -14.50 -4.14 6.42
N GLU A 115 -13.38 -4.80 6.11
CA GLU A 115 -13.34 -5.85 5.08
C GLU A 115 -14.25 -7.02 5.48
N LYS A 116 -14.18 -7.42 6.75
CA LYS A 116 -15.09 -8.42 7.33
C LYS A 116 -16.55 -8.00 7.19
N ALA A 117 -16.91 -6.78 7.56
CA ALA A 117 -18.29 -6.29 7.44
C ALA A 117 -18.79 -6.27 5.97
N VAL A 118 -17.93 -5.94 5.00
CA VAL A 118 -18.28 -6.04 3.57
C VAL A 118 -18.46 -7.49 3.15
N HIS A 119 -17.59 -8.39 3.60
CA HIS A 119 -17.71 -9.82 3.32
C HIS A 119 -19.02 -10.41 3.88
N GLU A 120 -19.37 -10.10 5.14
CA GLU A 120 -20.61 -10.54 5.77
C GLU A 120 -21.85 -10.04 5.02
N ARG A 121 -21.87 -8.77 4.58
CA ARG A 121 -22.97 -8.23 3.78
C ARG A 121 -23.12 -8.93 2.44
N LYS A 122 -22.00 -9.25 1.77
CA LYS A 122 -22.03 -10.01 0.50
C LYS A 122 -22.56 -11.42 0.70
N ALA A 123 -22.13 -12.11 1.76
CA ALA A 123 -22.61 -13.45 2.09
C ALA A 123 -24.13 -13.45 2.38
N ALA A 124 -24.63 -12.44 3.09
CA ALA A 124 -26.06 -12.26 3.35
C ALA A 124 -26.87 -11.98 2.07
N HIS A 125 -26.31 -11.24 1.10
CA HIS A 125 -26.97 -10.98 -0.18
C HIS A 125 -26.92 -12.15 -1.16
N GLN A 126 -25.97 -13.07 -1.03
CA GLN A 126 -25.81 -14.22 -1.92
C GLN A 126 -26.63 -15.45 -1.50
N GLY A 127 -27.43 -15.37 -0.43
CA GLY A 127 -28.30 -16.47 -0.01
C GLY A 127 -27.55 -17.76 0.31
N LEU A 128 -26.31 -17.67 0.80
CA LEU A 128 -25.58 -18.84 1.30
C LEU A 128 -26.30 -19.34 2.56
N ASP A 129 -27.16 -20.33 2.34
CA ASP A 129 -28.04 -20.93 3.31
C ASP A 129 -27.32 -21.32 4.61
N SER A 130 -28.03 -21.09 5.69
CA SER A 130 -27.62 -21.26 7.09
C SER A 130 -27.25 -22.69 7.51
N ASN A 131 -27.25 -23.67 6.60
CA ASN A 131 -27.14 -25.09 6.93
C ASN A 131 -25.72 -25.69 6.88
N ASN A 132 -24.70 -24.92 6.51
CA ASN A 132 -23.32 -25.37 6.64
C ASN A 132 -22.44 -24.25 7.22
N ARG A 133 -22.81 -23.80 8.43
CA ARG A 133 -21.95 -22.90 9.20
C ARG A 133 -20.81 -23.71 9.79
N ASP A 134 -19.66 -23.70 9.11
CA ASP A 134 -18.40 -23.93 9.80
C ASP A 134 -18.33 -22.95 10.99
N PRO A 135 -18.11 -23.41 12.22
CA PRO A 135 -18.10 -22.55 13.41
C PRO A 135 -17.03 -21.44 13.36
N LEU A 136 -16.14 -21.47 12.36
CA LEU A 136 -15.15 -20.43 12.08
C LEU A 136 -15.67 -19.21 11.28
N SER A 137 -16.90 -19.24 10.77
CA SER A 137 -17.46 -18.20 9.87
C SER A 137 -17.54 -16.80 10.49
N GLY A 138 -17.45 -16.69 11.82
CA GLY A 138 -17.37 -15.41 12.54
C GLY A 138 -15.95 -14.85 12.77
N SER A 139 -14.89 -15.58 12.41
CA SER A 139 -13.51 -15.16 12.66
C SER A 139 -12.97 -14.26 11.53
N ARG A 140 -12.11 -13.28 11.85
CA ARG A 140 -11.44 -12.47 10.81
C ARG A 140 -10.53 -13.38 10.00
N LYS A 141 -10.67 -13.39 8.68
CA LYS A 141 -9.83 -14.23 7.82
C LYS A 141 -8.40 -13.71 7.82
N VAL A 142 -7.44 -14.64 7.83
CA VAL A 142 -6.03 -14.32 7.58
C VAL A 142 -5.90 -13.87 6.14
N LYS A 143 -5.28 -12.72 5.93
CA LYS A 143 -5.08 -12.12 4.62
C LYS A 143 -3.60 -12.04 4.33
N LYS A 144 -3.17 -12.69 3.26
CA LYS A 144 -1.77 -12.62 2.80
C LYS A 144 -1.62 -11.57 1.71
N PHE A 145 -0.44 -10.97 1.63
CA PHE A 145 -0.09 -10.06 0.54
C PHE A 145 -0.10 -10.81 -0.80
N ASN A 146 -0.89 -10.34 -1.76
CA ASN A 146 -1.02 -10.95 -3.09
C ASN A 146 -0.46 -10.01 -4.15
N MET A 147 0.62 -10.45 -4.80
CA MET A 147 1.28 -9.72 -5.88
C MET A 147 0.72 -10.08 -7.28
N ASN A 148 -0.06 -11.16 -7.40
CA ASN A 148 -0.68 -11.60 -8.64
C ASN A 148 -2.02 -10.86 -8.86
N THR A 149 -1.96 -9.53 -8.82
CA THR A 149 -3.11 -8.68 -9.13
C THR A 149 -2.81 -7.84 -10.35
N TYR A 150 -3.85 -7.54 -11.13
CA TYR A 150 -3.74 -6.73 -12.35
C TYR A 150 -2.93 -5.44 -12.12
N LYS A 151 -3.05 -4.83 -10.94
CA LYS A 151 -2.32 -3.60 -10.58
C LYS A 151 -0.81 -3.74 -10.76
N TYR A 152 -0.21 -4.84 -10.32
CA TYR A 152 1.25 -5.01 -10.43
C TYR A 152 1.68 -5.33 -11.86
N HIS A 153 0.82 -5.96 -12.65
CA HIS A 153 1.08 -6.21 -14.07
C HIS A 153 1.01 -4.90 -14.88
N ALA A 154 -0.05 -4.13 -14.68
CA ALA A 154 -0.26 -2.85 -15.35
C ALA A 154 0.77 -1.77 -14.98
N MET A 155 1.46 -1.89 -13.85
CA MET A 155 2.57 -0.98 -13.50
C MET A 155 3.78 -1.14 -14.44
N GLY A 156 3.96 -2.30 -15.08
CA GLY A 156 5.00 -2.49 -16.10
C GLY A 156 4.65 -1.78 -17.41
N ASP A 157 3.35 -1.67 -17.70
CA ASP A 157 2.82 -1.12 -18.96
C ASP A 157 2.36 0.35 -18.79
N TYR A 158 2.93 1.08 -17.82
CA TYR A 158 2.45 2.43 -17.47
C TYR A 158 2.65 3.47 -18.59
N LEU A 159 3.52 3.19 -19.58
CA LEU A 159 3.82 4.06 -20.73
C LEU A 159 3.84 3.29 -22.05
#